data_AF-A0A6B3EQE2-F1
#
_entry.id   AF-A0A6B3EQE2-F1
#
_cell.length_a   1.000
_cell.length_b   1.000
_cell.length_c   1.000
_cell.angle_alpha   90.00
_cell.angle_beta   90.00
_cell.angle_gamma   90.00
#
_symmetry.space_group_name_H-M   'P 1'
#
loop_
_entity.id
_entity.type
_entity.pdbx_description
1 polymer ?
#
loop_
_entity_poly.entity_id
_entity_poly.type
_entity_poly.pdbx_seq_one_letter_code
_entity_poly.pdbx_strand_id
1 'polypeptide(L)'
;LRQGIMLVDNISLTQELAHKEEHFRSLVQGSSDVIMIVAPSGVLRYVSPAASGVYGREAESMLGCELASLIHPEDLGQVVHEIRRFLAADPACEPTTRIECRFKSGCGDWLNVESTVNRLHGGLILNSRDVTERVRLQAQLQHNAEH
;
A
#
# COMPACT_ATOMS: atom_id res chain seq x y z
N LEU A 1 42.84 15.82 -11.45
CA LEU A 1 41.55 16.41 -11.91
C LEU A 1 40.43 15.39 -12.16
N ARG A 2 40.69 14.08 -12.32
CA ARG A 2 39.64 13.06 -12.56
C ARG A 2 38.84 12.59 -11.32
N GLN A 3 39.38 12.75 -10.11
CA GLN A 3 38.72 12.27 -8.88
C GLN A 3 37.67 13.24 -8.30
N GLY A 4 37.72 14.53 -8.67
CA GLY A 4 36.76 15.53 -8.15
C GLY A 4 35.37 15.46 -8.82
N ILE A 5 35.30 15.02 -10.08
CA ILE A 5 34.04 14.99 -10.85
C ILE A 5 33.14 13.84 -10.36
N MET A 6 33.69 12.66 -10.05
CA MET A 6 32.89 11.53 -9.53
C MET A 6 32.20 11.83 -8.20
N LEU A 7 32.83 12.60 -7.30
CA LEU A 7 32.24 12.95 -6.00
C LEU A 7 31.12 13.98 -6.14
N VAL A 8 31.28 14.97 -7.03
CA VAL A 8 30.23 15.97 -7.30
C VAL A 8 29.04 15.34 -8.01
N ASP A 9 29.30 14.44 -8.97
CA ASP A 9 28.26 13.66 -9.65
C ASP A 9 27.52 12.77 -8.67
N ASN A 10 28.23 12.11 -7.74
CA ASN A 10 27.61 11.29 -6.70
C ASN A 10 26.74 12.15 -5.77
N ILE A 11 27.24 13.28 -5.27
CA ILE A 11 26.46 14.17 -4.40
C ILE A 11 25.22 14.73 -5.12
N SER A 12 25.36 15.16 -6.39
CA SER A 12 24.21 15.62 -7.19
C SER A 12 23.19 14.52 -7.42
N LEU A 13 23.62 13.30 -7.77
CA LEU A 13 22.72 12.15 -7.91
C LEU A 13 22.01 11.82 -6.60
N THR A 14 22.72 11.87 -5.47
CA THR A 14 22.13 11.58 -4.15
C THR A 14 21.14 12.67 -3.74
N GLN A 15 21.43 13.93 -4.04
CA GLN A 15 20.53 15.06 -3.80
C GLN A 15 19.30 15.01 -4.70
N GLU A 16 19.45 14.65 -5.97
CA GLU A 16 18.34 14.51 -6.90
C GLU A 16 17.44 13.31 -6.53
N LEU A 17 18.04 12.21 -6.05
CA LEU A 17 17.33 11.09 -5.43
C LEU A 17 16.58 11.52 -4.17
N ALA A 18 17.25 12.20 -3.24
CA ALA A 18 16.64 12.66 -2.00
C ALA A 18 15.50 13.66 -2.25
N HIS A 19 15.64 14.54 -3.25
CA HIS A 19 14.61 15.50 -3.62
C HIS A 19 13.42 14.83 -4.34
N LYS A 20 13.66 13.84 -5.20
CA LYS A 20 12.59 13.01 -5.78
C LYS A 20 11.87 12.19 -4.69
N GLU A 21 12.60 11.66 -3.71
CA GLU A 21 12.01 10.98 -2.56
C GLU A 21 11.25 11.93 -1.63
N GLU A 22 11.75 13.14 -1.38
CA GLU A 22 11.08 14.17 -0.56
C GLU A 22 9.82 14.69 -1.27
N HIS A 23 9.89 14.90 -2.59
CA HIS A 23 8.75 15.28 -3.40
C HIS A 23 7.71 14.15 -3.47
N PHE A 24 8.13 12.91 -3.64
CA PHE A 24 7.26 11.74 -3.53
C PHE A 24 6.66 11.62 -2.12
N ARG A 25 7.46 11.79 -1.07
CA ARG A 25 7.00 11.81 0.33
C ARG A 25 5.95 12.90 0.56
N SER A 26 6.16 14.10 0.02
CA SER A 26 5.24 15.24 0.16
C SER A 26 3.91 15.03 -0.57
N LEU A 27 3.91 14.43 -1.77
CA LEU A 27 2.68 14.07 -2.49
C LEU A 27 1.88 12.98 -1.77
N VAL A 28 2.57 12.08 -1.06
CA VAL A 28 1.96 10.94 -0.35
C VAL A 28 1.49 11.32 1.06
N GLN A 29 2.15 12.28 1.72
CA GLN A 29 1.79 12.76 3.06
C GLN A 29 0.45 13.52 3.11
N GLY A 30 -0.11 13.92 1.97
CA GLY A 30 -1.40 14.61 1.89
C GLY A 30 -2.63 13.68 1.85
N SER A 31 -2.45 12.38 1.64
CA SER A 31 -3.55 11.41 1.61
C SER A 31 -3.64 10.62 2.91
N SER A 32 -4.84 10.45 3.47
CA SER A 32 -5.14 9.53 4.58
C SER A 32 -4.95 8.04 4.22
N ASP A 33 -4.31 7.75 3.10
CA ASP A 33 -4.12 6.42 2.55
C ASP A 33 -2.69 5.94 2.82
N VAL A 34 -2.55 4.65 3.11
CA VAL A 34 -1.26 3.99 3.28
C VAL A 34 -0.76 3.53 1.92
N ILE A 35 0.46 3.92 1.58
CA ILE A 35 1.13 3.44 0.38
C ILE A 35 2.07 2.31 0.74
N MET A 36 1.96 1.18 0.04
CA MET A 36 2.82 0.03 0.22
C MET A 36 3.41 -0.41 -1.12
N ILE A 37 4.70 -0.79 -1.11
CA ILE A 37 5.34 -1.45 -2.25
C ILE A 37 5.61 -2.90 -1.87
N VAL A 38 5.12 -3.81 -2.69
CA VAL A 38 5.20 -5.25 -2.47
C VAL A 38 6.09 -5.87 -3.54
N ALA A 39 7.08 -6.65 -3.10
CA ALA A 39 7.94 -7.44 -3.97
C ALA A 39 7.14 -8.56 -4.69
N PRO A 40 7.67 -9.16 -5.76
CA PRO A 40 7.02 -10.30 -6.40
C PRO A 40 6.87 -11.51 -5.48
N SER A 41 7.70 -11.59 -4.43
CA SER A 41 7.59 -12.59 -3.35
C SER A 41 6.44 -12.32 -2.37
N GLY A 42 5.74 -11.18 -2.46
CA GLY A 42 4.72 -10.77 -1.50
C GLY A 42 5.26 -10.01 -0.28
N VAL A 43 6.58 -9.78 -0.22
CA VAL A 43 7.24 -9.07 0.89
C VAL A 43 7.12 -7.56 0.74
N LEU A 44 6.78 -6.86 1.82
CA LEU A 44 6.72 -5.40 1.88
C LEU A 44 8.14 -4.79 1.81
N ARG A 45 8.40 -3.99 0.76
CA ARG A 45 9.66 -3.25 0.57
C ARG A 45 9.57 -1.79 0.99
N TYR A 46 8.36 -1.25 1.02
CA TYR A 46 8.09 0.11 1.47
C TYR A 46 6.70 0.16 2.08
N VAL A 47 6.55 0.95 3.12
CA VAL A 47 5.28 1.30 3.76
C VAL A 47 5.37 2.79 4.11
N SER A 48 4.35 3.58 3.77
CA SER A 48 4.35 5.00 4.11
C SER A 48 4.12 5.22 5.62
N PRO A 49 4.60 6.33 6.20
CA PRO A 49 4.36 6.66 7.61
C PRO A 49 2.88 6.79 8.01
N ALA A 50 1.98 6.91 7.03
CA ALA A 50 0.54 6.91 7.28
C ALA A 50 0.05 5.59 7.93
N ALA A 51 0.82 4.49 7.81
CA ALA A 51 0.51 3.23 8.47
C ALA A 51 0.31 3.35 9.98
N SER A 52 1.04 4.23 10.66
CA SER A 52 0.90 4.42 12.11
C SER A 52 -0.48 5.01 12.45
N GLY A 53 -1.00 5.92 11.62
CA GLY A 53 -2.33 6.51 11.79
C GLY A 53 -3.47 5.59 11.35
N VAL A 54 -3.31 4.90 10.22
CA VAL A 54 -4.39 4.11 9.60
C VAL A 54 -4.44 2.69 10.16
N TYR A 55 -3.30 2.03 10.32
CA TYR A 55 -3.22 0.64 10.80
C TYR A 55 -2.83 0.53 12.28
N GLY A 56 -2.42 1.62 12.92
CA GLY A 56 -1.85 1.57 14.27
C GLY A 56 -0.52 0.81 14.32
N ARG A 57 0.18 0.71 13.19
CA ARG A 57 1.46 -0.01 13.05
C ARG A 57 2.53 0.92 12.51
N GLU A 58 3.70 0.92 13.13
CA GLU A 58 4.85 1.63 12.59
C GLU A 58 5.27 1.02 11.26
N ALA A 59 5.54 1.87 10.27
CA ALA A 59 5.93 1.45 8.92
C ALA A 59 7.13 0.50 8.97
N GLU A 60 8.12 0.81 9.80
CA GLU A 60 9.34 0.04 10.00
C GLU A 60 9.06 -1.37 10.51
N SER A 61 8.02 -1.55 11.32
CA SER A 61 7.63 -2.87 11.85
C SER A 61 7.00 -3.78 10.79
N MET A 62 6.52 -3.19 9.70
CA MET A 62 5.87 -3.90 8.60
C MET A 62 6.83 -4.20 7.45
N LEU A 63 7.97 -3.49 7.36
CA LEU A 63 8.98 -3.74 6.35
C LEU A 63 9.54 -5.16 6.49
N GLY A 64 9.65 -5.86 5.36
CA GLY A 64 10.11 -7.25 5.33
C GLY A 64 9.05 -8.30 5.68
N CYS A 65 7.87 -7.90 6.17
CA CYS A 65 6.77 -8.82 6.39
C CYS A 65 6.09 -9.21 5.07
N GLU A 66 5.52 -10.42 5.03
CA GLU A 66 4.67 -10.85 3.94
C GLU A 66 3.29 -10.18 4.04
N LEU A 67 2.82 -9.54 2.97
CA LEU A 67 1.50 -8.90 2.93
C LEU A 67 0.37 -9.88 3.31
N ALA A 68 0.49 -11.15 2.90
CA ALA A 68 -0.46 -12.21 3.22
C ALA A 68 -0.64 -12.43 4.73
N SER A 69 0.40 -12.19 5.54
CA SER A 69 0.34 -12.36 6.99
C SER A 69 -0.49 -11.27 7.70
N LEU A 70 -0.75 -10.16 7.01
CA LEU A 70 -1.50 -9.02 7.51
C LEU A 70 -2.96 -9.04 7.05
N ILE A 71 -3.31 -9.92 6.11
CA ILE A 71 -4.66 -10.08 5.59
C ILE A 71 -5.41 -11.13 6.41
N HIS A 72 -6.71 -10.91 6.63
CA HIS A 72 -7.56 -11.89 7.30
C HIS A 72 -7.57 -13.24 6.55
N PRO A 73 -7.46 -14.39 7.24
CA PRO A 73 -7.34 -15.70 6.59
C PRO A 73 -8.47 -16.04 5.60
N GLU A 74 -9.70 -15.62 5.91
CA GLU A 74 -10.86 -15.82 5.02
C GLU A 74 -10.78 -14.99 3.73
N ASP A 75 -10.13 -13.83 3.77
CA ASP A 75 -10.04 -12.92 2.62
C ASP A 75 -8.83 -13.24 1.75
N LEU A 76 -7.81 -13.91 2.31
CA LEU A 76 -6.54 -14.21 1.65
C LEU A 76 -6.73 -14.92 0.30
N GLY A 77 -7.63 -15.90 0.23
CA GLY A 77 -7.90 -16.64 -1.00
C GLY A 77 -8.40 -15.74 -2.13
N GLN A 78 -9.33 -14.84 -1.81
CA GLN A 78 -9.88 -13.88 -2.76
C GLN A 78 -8.82 -12.86 -3.18
N VAL A 79 -8.05 -12.31 -2.25
CA VAL A 79 -6.99 -11.34 -2.56
C VAL A 79 -5.95 -11.94 -3.49
N VAL A 80 -5.49 -13.16 -3.20
CA VAL A 80 -4.50 -13.86 -4.05
C VAL A 80 -5.08 -14.14 -5.45
N HIS A 81 -6.35 -14.53 -5.53
CA HIS A 81 -7.03 -14.73 -6.81
C HIS A 81 -7.07 -13.44 -7.64
N GLU A 82 -7.52 -12.34 -7.05
CA GLU A 82 -7.62 -11.05 -7.74
C GLU A 82 -6.25 -10.52 -8.18
N ILE A 83 -5.22 -10.63 -7.33
CA ILE A 83 -3.86 -10.23 -7.70
C ILE A 83 -3.35 -11.06 -8.88
N ARG A 84 -3.59 -12.38 -8.89
CA ARG A 84 -3.18 -13.26 -10.01
C ARG A 84 -3.94 -12.92 -11.28
N ARG A 85 -5.26 -12.72 -11.21
CA ARG A 85 -6.11 -12.31 -12.33
C ARG A 85 -5.62 -11.00 -12.92
N PHE A 86 -5.37 -10.00 -12.07
CA PHE A 86 -4.82 -8.72 -12.47
C PHE A 86 -3.46 -8.86 -13.14
N LEU A 87 -2.51 -9.60 -12.54
CA LEU A 87 -1.19 -9.80 -13.14
C LEU A 87 -1.24 -10.50 -14.52
N ALA A 88 -2.25 -11.35 -14.76
CA ALA A 88 -2.46 -12.02 -16.04
C ALA A 88 -3.19 -11.17 -17.09
N ALA A 89 -3.90 -10.11 -16.66
CA ALA A 89 -4.64 -9.22 -17.55
C ALA A 89 -3.71 -8.29 -18.36
N ASP A 90 -4.17 -7.86 -19.54
CA ASP A 90 -3.46 -6.88 -20.37
C ASP A 90 -3.35 -5.55 -19.62
N PRO A 91 -2.12 -5.02 -19.38
CA PRO A 91 -1.92 -3.73 -18.74
C PRO A 91 -2.61 -2.56 -19.43
N ALA A 92 -2.87 -2.64 -20.74
CA ALA A 92 -3.59 -1.59 -21.49
C ALA A 92 -5.10 -1.59 -21.20
N CYS A 93 -5.68 -2.74 -20.87
CA CYS A 93 -7.10 -2.87 -20.58
C CYS A 93 -7.41 -2.69 -19.08
N GLU A 94 -6.53 -3.18 -18.21
CA GLU A 94 -6.71 -3.11 -16.76
C GLU A 94 -5.44 -2.51 -16.11
N PRO A 95 -5.31 -1.17 -16.09
CA PRO A 95 -4.11 -0.51 -15.54
C PRO A 95 -4.02 -0.67 -14.02
N THR A 96 -5.16 -0.74 -13.34
CA THR A 96 -5.28 -0.86 -11.88
C THR A 96 -6.41 -1.82 -11.51
N THR A 97 -6.37 -2.35 -10.29
CA THR A 97 -7.48 -3.15 -9.72
C THR A 97 -7.77 -2.69 -8.31
N ARG A 98 -9.01 -2.88 -7.84
CA ARG A 98 -9.43 -2.55 -6.46
C ARG A 98 -9.72 -3.84 -5.70
N ILE A 99 -9.18 -3.93 -4.50
CA ILE A 99 -9.34 -5.08 -3.61
C ILE A 99 -9.77 -4.59 -2.25
N GLU A 100 -10.86 -5.16 -1.74
CA GLU A 100 -11.32 -4.96 -0.37
C GLU A 100 -10.97 -6.19 0.46
N CYS A 101 -10.37 -5.98 1.63
CA CYS A 101 -10.06 -7.06 2.55
C CYS A 101 -9.92 -6.53 3.98
N ARG A 102 -10.00 -7.44 4.95
CA ARG A 102 -9.71 -7.16 6.34
C ARG A 102 -8.21 -7.21 6.58
N PHE A 103 -7.67 -6.14 7.16
CA PHE A 103 -6.25 -5.99 7.48
C PHE A 103 -6.03 -5.98 8.99
N LYS A 104 -4.94 -6.60 9.45
CA LYS A 104 -4.63 -6.72 10.88
C LYS A 104 -4.03 -5.43 11.42
N SER A 105 -4.73 -4.74 12.31
CA SER A 105 -4.22 -3.54 12.97
C SER A 105 -3.10 -3.86 13.97
N GLY A 106 -2.45 -2.82 14.49
CA GLY A 106 -1.45 -2.93 15.56
C GLY A 106 -2.05 -3.34 16.91
N CYS A 107 -3.32 -3.02 17.16
CA CYS A 107 -4.04 -3.46 18.37
C CYS A 107 -4.62 -4.88 18.25
N GLY A 108 -4.54 -5.51 17.07
CA GLY A 108 -4.99 -6.88 16.83
C GLY A 108 -6.42 -7.00 16.28
N ASP A 109 -7.12 -5.87 16.13
CA ASP A 109 -8.42 -5.79 15.48
C ASP A 109 -8.30 -5.89 13.94
N TRP A 110 -9.43 -6.16 13.30
CA TRP A 110 -9.54 -6.21 11.84
C TRP A 110 -10.14 -4.91 11.30
N LEU A 111 -9.40 -4.26 10.41
CA LEU A 111 -9.81 -3.04 9.71
C LEU A 111 -10.30 -3.41 8.32
N ASN A 112 -11.41 -2.83 7.87
CA ASN A 112 -11.82 -2.97 6.47
C ASN A 112 -10.99 -2.00 5.64
N VAL A 113 -10.19 -2.53 4.73
CA VAL A 113 -9.28 -1.76 3.89
C VAL A 113 -9.64 -1.94 2.44
N GLU A 114 -9.80 -0.82 1.75
CA GLU A 114 -9.93 -0.78 0.30
C GLU A 114 -8.58 -0.39 -0.30
N SER A 115 -8.05 -1.21 -1.20
CA SER A 115 -6.72 -1.02 -1.80
C SER A 115 -6.83 -0.89 -3.31
N THR A 116 -6.27 0.18 -3.86
CA THR A 116 -6.01 0.30 -5.30
C THR A 116 -4.63 -0.23 -5.60
N VAL A 117 -4.54 -1.27 -6.43
CA VAL A 117 -3.30 -1.95 -6.78
C VAL A 117 -2.89 -1.57 -8.20
N ASN A 118 -1.64 -1.16 -8.36
CA ASN A 118 -1.03 -0.86 -9.65
C ASN A 118 0.20 -1.76 -9.84
N ARG A 119 0.52 -2.07 -11.11
CA ARG A 119 1.77 -2.76 -11.45
C ARG A 119 2.94 -1.78 -11.30
N LEU A 120 4.00 -2.23 -10.64
CA LEU A 120 5.28 -1.54 -10.57
C LEU A 120 6.35 -2.46 -11.16
N HIS A 121 7.38 -1.89 -11.80
CA HIS A 121 8.46 -2.73 -12.32
C HIS A 121 9.11 -3.54 -11.19
N GLY A 122 9.01 -4.86 -11.25
CA GLY A 122 9.50 -5.75 -10.20
C GLY A 122 8.67 -5.73 -8.91
N GLY A 123 7.36 -5.45 -8.96
CA GLY A 123 6.45 -5.53 -7.80
C GLY A 123 5.04 -4.98 -8.04
N LEU A 124 4.37 -4.63 -6.93
CA LEU A 124 3.08 -3.95 -6.91
C LEU A 124 3.17 -2.72 -6.02
N ILE A 125 2.42 -1.67 -6.36
CA ILE A 125 2.17 -0.54 -5.47
C ILE A 125 0.70 -0.52 -5.09
N LEU A 126 0.44 -0.46 -3.79
CA LEU A 126 -0.88 -0.42 -3.21
C LEU A 126 -1.09 0.96 -2.60
N ASN A 127 -2.23 1.57 -2.89
CA ASN A 127 -2.75 2.69 -2.13
C ASN A 127 -3.98 2.22 -1.36
N SER A 128 -3.90 2.22 -0.04
CA SER A 128 -4.83 1.51 0.84
C SER A 128 -5.46 2.45 1.84
N ARG A 129 -6.79 2.47 1.89
CA ARG A 129 -7.58 3.34 2.78
C ARG A 129 -8.38 2.52 3.77
N ASP A 130 -8.45 3.00 5.02
CA ASP A 130 -9.41 2.47 5.99
C ASP A 130 -10.82 2.94 5.62
N VAL A 131 -11.73 1.98 5.46
CA VAL A 131 -13.15 2.21 5.17
C VAL A 131 -14.04 1.65 6.28
N THR A 132 -13.49 1.33 7.45
CA THR A 132 -14.21 0.76 8.58
C THR A 132 -15.39 1.62 9.02
N GLU A 133 -15.20 2.95 9.12
CA GLU A 133 -16.29 3.87 9.48
C GLU A 133 -17.35 3.94 8.38
N ARG A 134 -16.94 3.98 7.10
CA ARG A 134 -17.85 4.00 5.94
C ARG A 134 -18.75 2.76 5.92
N VAL A 135 -18.15 1.58 6.10
CA VAL A 135 -18.88 0.30 6.11
C VAL A 135 -19.83 0.21 7.32
N ARG A 136 -19.41 0.67 8.50
CA ARG A 136 -20.27 0.72 9.69
C ARG A 136 -21.49 1.62 9.50
N LEU A 137 -21.29 2.82 8.94
CA LEU A 137 -22.39 3.76 8.68
C LEU A 137 -23.37 3.22 7.62
N GLN A 138 -22.86 2.57 6.56
CA GLN A 138 -23.72 1.93 5.57
C GLN A 138 -24.56 0.80 6.15
N ALA A 139 -23.97 -0.05 7.00
CA ALA A 139 -24.69 -1.13 7.67
C ALA A 139 -25.80 -0.61 8.59
N GLN A 140 -25.58 0.51 9.30
CA GLN A 140 -26.60 1.15 10.13
C GLN A 140 -27.75 1.73 9.31
N LEU A 141 -27.46 2.35 8.16
CA LEU A 141 -28.49 2.89 7.27
C LEU A 141 -29.34 1.77 6.63
N GLN A 142 -28.71 0.66 6.24
CA GLN A 142 -29.45 -0.51 5.73
C GLN A 142 -30.34 -1.13 6.80
N HIS A 143 -29.84 -1.31 8.01
CA HIS A 143 -30.64 -1.85 9.11
C HIS A 143 -31.83 -0.96 9.47
N ASN A 144 -31.67 0.37 9.46
CA ASN A 144 -32.76 1.31 9.74
C ASN A 144 -33.74 1.50 8.57
N ALA A 145 -33.38 1.14 7.34
CA ALA A 145 -34.26 1.22 6.18
C ALA A 145 -35.10 -0.06 5.99
N GLU A 146 -34.61 -1.18 6.53
CA GLU A 146 -35.30 -2.48 6.53
C GLU A 146 -36.20 -2.69 7.76
N HIS A 147 -36.17 -1.77 8.72
CA HIS A 147 -37.05 -1.70 9.90
C HIS A 147 -38.03 -0.53 9.82
#